data_AF-A0A926ZV00-F1
#
_entry.id   AF-A0A926ZV00-F1
#
_cell.length_a   1.000
_cell.length_b   1.000
_cell.length_c   1.000
_cell.angle_alpha   90.00
_cell.angle_beta   90.00
_cell.angle_gamma   90.00
#
_symmetry.space_group_name_H-M   'P 1'
#
loop_
_entity.id
_entity.type
_entity.pdbx_description
1 polymer ?
#
loop_
_entity_poly.entity_id
_entity_poly.type
_entity_poly.pdbx_seq_one_letter_code
_entity_poly.pdbx_strand_id
1 'polypeptide(L)'
;MRVVRQTSTQLTLRLVPWLLWLMGGIFTGAGLMVWLALGGETVFECTRTAPAQCELTQSNPLGSRSRTFSLAGLQQAEVETHRNSDGDHTYRVVLTTDQGVVPLTNAYSSGNGFHQNRAAQINQFIQSPAAASLRIHQDDRWIGLLFLVLFSGTGLALMLVVGKVVTCDFDKSMGQLTFTKRGLLGAETVQHPLHHLVSVTLQRSSGSKGGNTYRLALGLKTGETLPLTSYYDSGKRDKEKTANAIRSFLGLSASRDWHEDPMMTLAQVGNVMNLVVGGKGKRQETIANCQNQIRQDPCNADAYYTLAMALVMQGEKEQARQVLEAGQTRCMQNGDQEKALRLNQAIGQFGLKV
;
A
#
# COMPACT_ATOMS: atom_id res chain seq x y z
N MET A 1 -10.90 -11.78 -4.06
CA MET A 1 -11.39 -13.01 -3.39
C MET A 1 -12.25 -13.75 -4.40
N ARG A 2 -12.23 -15.08 -4.43
CA ARG A 2 -13.01 -15.88 -5.39
C ARG A 2 -13.91 -16.86 -4.64
N VAL A 3 -15.09 -17.10 -5.18
CA VAL A 3 -16.00 -18.14 -4.72
C VAL A 3 -15.42 -19.48 -5.15
N VAL A 4 -15.13 -20.37 -4.20
CA VAL A 4 -14.59 -21.71 -4.45
C VAL A 4 -15.71 -22.74 -4.46
N ARG A 5 -16.69 -22.59 -3.56
CA ARG A 5 -17.86 -23.46 -3.47
C ARG A 5 -19.07 -22.63 -3.10
N GLN A 6 -20.20 -22.87 -3.77
CA GLN A 6 -21.47 -22.23 -3.47
C GLN A 6 -22.59 -23.25 -3.61
N THR A 7 -23.26 -23.52 -2.50
CA THR A 7 -24.44 -24.39 -2.39
C THR A 7 -25.50 -23.69 -1.55
N SER A 8 -26.67 -24.31 -1.35
CA SER A 8 -27.72 -23.74 -0.49
C SER A 8 -27.29 -23.64 0.98
N THR A 9 -26.40 -24.54 1.43
CA THR A 9 -25.98 -24.68 2.84
C THR A 9 -24.54 -24.24 3.11
N GLN A 10 -23.68 -24.21 2.10
CA GLN A 10 -22.26 -23.86 2.26
C GLN A 10 -21.79 -22.85 1.19
N LEU A 11 -21.11 -21.79 1.62
CA LEU A 11 -20.41 -20.83 0.77
C LEU A 11 -18.95 -20.71 1.22
N THR A 12 -18.01 -21.10 0.36
CA THR A 12 -16.58 -21.02 0.64
C THR A 12 -15.94 -19.97 -0.26
N LEU A 13 -15.33 -18.96 0.34
CA LEU A 13 -14.57 -17.91 -0.32
C LEU A 13 -13.09 -18.09 -0.03
N ARG A 14 -12.25 -17.97 -1.06
CA ARG A 14 -10.79 -18.03 -0.91
C ARG A 14 -10.11 -16.85 -1.59
N LEU A 15 -9.16 -16.25 -0.91
CA LEU A 15 -8.27 -15.23 -1.43
C LEU A 15 -6.85 -15.76 -1.42
N VAL A 16 -6.24 -15.83 -2.59
CA VAL A 16 -4.82 -16.16 -2.76
C VAL A 16 -4.09 -14.90 -3.21
N PRO A 17 -3.10 -14.40 -2.45
CA PRO A 17 -2.43 -13.15 -2.73
C PRO A 17 -1.31 -13.31 -3.78
N TRP A 18 -1.63 -13.83 -4.96
CA TRP A 18 -0.65 -14.15 -6.01
C TRP A 18 0.30 -13.00 -6.35
N LEU A 19 -0.25 -11.79 -6.52
CA LEU A 19 0.55 -10.61 -6.87
C LEU A 19 1.56 -10.27 -5.77
N LEU A 20 1.19 -10.40 -4.49
CA LEU A 20 2.09 -10.12 -3.37
C LEU A 20 3.19 -11.17 -3.26
N TRP A 21 2.89 -12.44 -3.52
CA TRP A 21 3.93 -13.49 -3.56
C TRP A 21 4.89 -13.30 -4.73
N LEU A 22 4.39 -12.91 -5.91
CA LEU A 22 5.22 -12.63 -7.06
C LEU A 22 6.13 -11.41 -6.81
N MET A 23 5.57 -10.30 -6.32
CA MET A 23 6.36 -9.12 -5.96
C MET A 23 7.36 -9.41 -4.85
N GLY A 24 6.94 -10.09 -3.78
CA GLY A 24 7.84 -10.48 -2.69
C GLY A 24 8.96 -11.39 -3.16
N GLY A 25 8.68 -12.35 -4.05
CA GLY A 25 9.67 -13.22 -4.66
C GLY A 25 10.68 -12.46 -5.52
N ILE A 26 10.22 -11.52 -6.36
CA ILE A 26 11.10 -10.67 -7.19
C ILE A 26 12.01 -9.81 -6.31
N PHE A 27 11.47 -9.12 -5.29
CA PHE A 27 12.27 -8.33 -4.37
C PHE A 27 13.31 -9.18 -3.62
N THR A 28 12.91 -10.37 -3.20
CA THR A 28 13.80 -11.33 -2.54
C THR A 28 14.93 -11.79 -3.45
N GLY A 29 14.62 -12.13 -4.70
CA GLY A 29 15.61 -12.52 -5.69
C GLY A 29 16.54 -11.37 -6.08
N ALA A 30 16.02 -10.15 -6.23
CA ALA A 30 16.80 -8.99 -6.61
C ALA A 30 17.85 -8.62 -5.53
N GLY A 31 17.47 -8.60 -4.25
CA GLY A 31 18.42 -8.33 -3.16
C GLY A 31 19.53 -9.39 -3.08
N LEU A 32 19.18 -10.66 -3.29
CA LEU A 32 20.15 -11.75 -3.34
C LEU A 32 21.09 -11.60 -4.54
N MET A 33 20.55 -11.28 -5.72
CA MET A 33 21.34 -11.05 -6.93
C MET A 33 22.34 -9.90 -6.75
N VAL A 34 21.90 -8.78 -6.16
CA VAL A 34 22.78 -7.63 -5.90
C VAL A 34 23.89 -8.00 -4.92
N TRP A 35 23.58 -8.72 -3.85
CA TRP A 35 24.60 -9.20 -2.90
C TRP A 35 25.60 -10.14 -3.56
N LEU A 36 25.14 -11.07 -4.41
CA LEU A 36 26.01 -11.97 -5.15
C LEU A 36 26.92 -11.23 -6.15
N ALA A 37 26.42 -10.17 -6.79
CA ALA A 37 27.16 -9.40 -7.80
C ALA A 37 28.12 -8.37 -7.20
N LEU A 38 27.71 -7.66 -6.14
CA LEU A 38 28.42 -6.48 -5.60
C LEU A 38 28.94 -6.69 -4.18
N GLY A 39 28.54 -7.76 -3.47
CA GLY A 39 29.00 -8.09 -2.12
C GLY A 39 30.39 -8.71 -2.11
N GLY A 40 31.36 -8.04 -2.73
CA GLY A 40 32.72 -8.53 -2.92
C GLY A 40 33.76 -7.81 -2.07
N GLU A 41 34.93 -8.43 -2.00
CA GLU A 41 36.14 -7.90 -1.39
C GLU A 41 37.24 -7.84 -2.45
N THR A 42 37.93 -6.71 -2.52
CA THR A 42 39.08 -6.50 -3.40
C THR A 42 40.31 -6.24 -2.55
N VAL A 43 41.33 -7.08 -2.73
CA VAL A 43 42.64 -6.94 -2.09
C VAL A 43 43.69 -6.79 -3.18
N PHE A 44 44.39 -5.68 -3.15
CA PHE A 44 45.54 -5.43 -4.02
C PHE A 44 46.79 -5.33 -3.17
N GLU A 45 47.72 -6.27 -3.36
CA GLU A 45 48.93 -6.37 -2.58
C GLU A 45 50.15 -6.42 -3.50
N CYS A 46 51.09 -5.49 -3.32
CA CYS A 46 52.36 -5.45 -4.03
C CYS A 46 53.50 -5.60 -3.03
N THR A 47 54.48 -6.45 -3.36
CA THR A 47 55.68 -6.65 -2.56
C THR A 47 56.94 -6.40 -3.39
N ARG A 48 57.94 -5.78 -2.77
CA ARG A 48 59.28 -5.58 -3.36
C ARG A 48 60.27 -6.69 -2.97
N THR A 49 59.93 -7.51 -1.98
CA THR A 49 60.70 -8.70 -1.57
C THR A 49 60.53 -9.83 -2.55
N ALA A 50 61.63 -10.51 -2.91
CA ALA A 50 61.64 -11.51 -3.97
C ALA A 50 60.65 -12.68 -3.71
N PRO A 51 59.75 -13.00 -4.66
CA PRO A 51 59.59 -12.36 -5.97
C PRO A 51 58.83 -11.02 -5.88
N ALA A 52 59.37 -9.97 -6.51
CA ALA A 52 58.75 -8.64 -6.56
C ALA A 52 57.52 -8.65 -7.48
N GLN A 53 56.35 -8.87 -6.89
CA GLN A 53 55.10 -9.07 -7.62
C GLN A 53 53.93 -8.35 -6.95
N CYS A 54 52.91 -8.09 -7.76
CA CYS A 54 51.63 -7.56 -7.34
C CYS A 54 50.54 -8.59 -7.59
N GLU A 55 49.65 -8.75 -6.61
CA GLU A 55 48.51 -9.64 -6.65
C GLU A 55 47.22 -8.84 -6.44
N LEU A 56 46.30 -8.97 -7.38
CA LEU A 56 44.94 -8.46 -7.29
C LEU A 56 43.98 -9.61 -7.08
N THR A 57 43.47 -9.74 -5.86
CA THR A 57 42.45 -10.73 -5.49
C THR A 57 41.09 -10.05 -5.42
N GLN A 58 40.16 -10.48 -6.27
CA GLN A 58 38.77 -10.08 -6.24
C GLN A 58 37.93 -11.29 -5.85
N SER A 59 37.19 -11.18 -4.75
CA SER A 59 36.33 -12.26 -4.26
C SER A 59 34.91 -11.78 -4.07
N ASN A 60 33.95 -12.65 -4.33
CA ASN A 60 32.53 -12.46 -4.06
C ASN A 60 31.95 -13.80 -3.56
N PRO A 61 30.65 -13.86 -3.17
CA PRO A 61 30.07 -15.10 -2.66
C PRO A 61 30.00 -16.25 -3.69
N LEU A 62 30.22 -15.98 -4.98
CA LEU A 62 30.23 -16.98 -6.06
C LEU A 62 31.64 -17.54 -6.35
N GLY A 63 32.70 -16.88 -5.89
CA GLY A 63 34.06 -17.33 -6.11
C GLY A 63 35.12 -16.25 -5.92
N SER A 64 36.37 -16.62 -6.16
CA SER A 64 37.52 -15.74 -6.10
C SER A 64 38.30 -15.80 -7.42
N ARG A 65 38.80 -14.64 -7.85
CA ARG A 65 39.71 -14.50 -8.97
C ARG A 65 40.93 -13.70 -8.51
N SER A 66 42.10 -14.34 -8.57
CA SER A 66 43.37 -13.65 -8.38
C SER A 66 44.06 -13.43 -9.73
N ARG A 67 44.70 -12.28 -9.88
CA ARG A 67 45.60 -11.96 -10.99
C ARG A 67 46.93 -11.52 -10.41
N THR A 68 48.00 -12.14 -10.87
CA THR A 68 49.37 -11.81 -10.46
C THR A 68 50.10 -11.19 -11.64
N PHE A 69 50.83 -10.12 -11.38
CA PHE A 69 51.68 -9.46 -12.37
C PHE A 69 52.99 -8.99 -11.73
N SER A 70 54.03 -8.86 -12.55
CA SER A 70 55.33 -8.40 -12.10
C SER A 70 55.26 -6.94 -11.65
N LEU A 71 55.96 -6.59 -10.57
CA LEU A 71 56.04 -5.20 -10.12
C LEU A 71 56.64 -4.28 -11.21
N ALA A 72 57.58 -4.78 -12.00
CA ALA A 72 58.17 -4.03 -13.11
C ALA A 72 57.17 -3.80 -14.26
N GLY A 73 56.15 -4.65 -14.36
CA GLY A 73 55.08 -4.53 -15.35
C GLY A 73 54.01 -3.51 -14.96
N LEU A 74 53.94 -3.06 -13.69
CA LEU A 74 52.99 -2.07 -13.23
C LEU A 74 53.49 -0.65 -13.53
N GLN A 75 52.88 0.02 -14.51
CA GLN A 75 53.34 1.33 -15.02
C GLN A 75 52.72 2.50 -14.25
N GLN A 76 51.39 2.49 -14.08
CA GLN A 76 50.66 3.55 -13.40
C GLN A 76 49.24 3.12 -12.99
N ALA A 77 48.62 3.90 -12.13
CA ALA A 77 47.20 3.81 -11.77
C ALA A 77 46.48 5.12 -12.12
N GLU A 78 45.32 5.01 -12.76
CA GLU A 78 44.50 6.16 -13.16
C GLU A 78 43.04 5.97 -12.73
N VAL A 79 42.28 7.07 -12.69
CA VAL A 79 40.84 7.03 -12.41
C VAL A 79 40.09 7.11 -13.72
N GLU A 80 39.40 6.03 -14.06
CA GLU A 80 38.48 6.00 -15.19
C GLU A 80 37.14 6.60 -14.78
N THR A 81 36.60 7.48 -15.62
CA THR A 81 35.32 8.17 -15.37
C THR A 81 34.27 7.70 -16.36
N HIS A 82 33.11 7.31 -15.85
CA HIS A 82 31.94 6.99 -16.64
C HIS A 82 30.80 7.97 -16.34
N ARG A 83 30.15 8.48 -17.39
CA ARG A 83 29.02 9.40 -17.29
C ARG A 83 27.72 8.65 -17.61
N ASN A 84 26.75 8.71 -16.71
CA ASN A 84 25.44 8.07 -16.94
C ASN A 84 24.52 8.95 -17.82
N SER A 85 23.36 8.42 -18.17
CA SER A 85 22.33 9.12 -18.97
C SER A 85 21.83 10.42 -18.33
N ASP A 86 21.89 10.50 -17.01
CA ASP A 86 21.37 11.60 -16.21
C ASP A 86 22.42 12.71 -16.03
N GLY A 87 23.65 12.46 -16.49
CA GLY A 87 24.75 13.41 -16.47
C GLY A 87 25.70 13.27 -15.29
N ASP A 88 25.41 12.37 -14.33
CA ASP A 88 26.27 12.08 -13.19
C ASP A 88 27.51 11.27 -13.57
N HIS A 89 28.57 11.46 -12.79
CA HIS A 89 29.85 10.79 -12.97
C HIS A 89 30.08 9.71 -11.92
N THR A 90 30.52 8.54 -12.39
CA THR A 90 30.99 7.42 -11.58
C THR A 90 32.42 7.08 -11.96
N TYR A 91 33.16 6.50 -11.04
CA TYR A 91 34.61 6.43 -11.11
C TYR A 91 35.08 5.02 -10.69
N ARG A 92 36.19 4.58 -11.25
CA ARG A 92 36.92 3.40 -10.78
C ARG A 92 38.42 3.58 -10.99
N VAL A 93 39.24 2.94 -10.17
CA VAL A 93 40.69 2.91 -10.38
C VAL A 93 41.03 1.81 -11.37
N VAL A 94 41.87 2.12 -12.35
CA VAL A 94 42.43 1.17 -13.32
C VAL A 94 43.95 1.16 -13.23
N LEU A 95 44.53 -0.02 -13.38
CA LEU A 95 45.97 -0.25 -13.37
C LEU A 95 46.45 -0.47 -14.80
N THR A 96 47.42 0.31 -15.24
CA THR A 96 48.09 0.09 -16.51
C THR A 96 49.27 -0.84 -16.28
N THR A 97 49.17 -2.05 -16.82
CA THR A 97 50.20 -3.07 -16.75
C THR A 97 50.79 -3.35 -18.14
N ASP A 98 51.93 -4.03 -18.19
CA ASP A 98 52.52 -4.58 -19.42
C ASP A 98 51.60 -5.56 -20.16
N GLN A 99 50.65 -6.18 -19.44
CA GLN A 99 49.62 -7.06 -20.00
C GLN A 99 48.32 -6.33 -20.37
N GLY A 100 48.28 -5.00 -20.25
CA GLY A 100 47.13 -4.15 -20.56
C GLY A 100 46.49 -3.51 -19.32
N VAL A 101 45.30 -2.93 -19.52
CA VAL A 101 44.57 -2.20 -18.48
C VAL A 101 43.74 -3.17 -17.63
N VAL A 102 44.00 -3.18 -16.32
CA VAL A 102 43.31 -4.04 -15.35
C VAL A 102 42.52 -3.16 -14.37
N PRO A 103 41.17 -3.23 -14.36
CA PRO A 103 40.39 -2.47 -13.39
C PRO A 103 40.57 -3.03 -11.99
N LEU A 104 40.83 -2.15 -11.01
CA LEU A 104 40.97 -2.52 -9.60
C LEU A 104 39.63 -3.07 -9.08
N THR A 105 38.52 -2.42 -9.42
CA THR A 105 37.15 -2.85 -9.12
C THR A 105 36.35 -3.06 -10.39
N ASN A 106 35.45 -4.05 -10.40
CA ASN A 106 34.61 -4.33 -11.57
C ASN A 106 33.51 -3.26 -11.78
N ALA A 107 32.98 -2.70 -10.69
CA ALA A 107 31.96 -1.66 -10.73
C ALA A 107 32.55 -0.25 -10.63
N TYR A 108 31.90 0.72 -11.27
CA TYR A 108 32.12 2.14 -11.01
C TYR A 108 31.31 2.55 -9.78
N SER A 109 31.86 3.47 -8.99
CA SER A 109 31.17 4.03 -7.82
C SER A 109 31.34 5.55 -7.76
N SER A 110 30.49 6.21 -6.99
CA SER A 110 30.60 7.64 -6.73
C SER A 110 31.82 7.95 -5.83
N GLY A 111 32.22 9.23 -5.77
CA GLY A 111 33.31 9.68 -4.91
C GLY A 111 34.67 9.78 -5.60
N ASN A 112 34.82 10.72 -6.53
CA ASN A 112 36.05 10.96 -7.28
C ASN A 112 37.30 11.09 -6.38
N GLY A 113 37.21 11.88 -5.30
CA GLY A 113 38.36 12.14 -4.42
C GLY A 113 38.93 10.87 -3.76
N PHE A 114 38.07 9.90 -3.42
CA PHE A 114 38.50 8.63 -2.86
C PHE A 114 39.30 7.80 -3.88
N HIS A 115 38.81 7.74 -5.12
CA HIS A 115 39.49 7.03 -6.21
C HIS A 115 40.79 7.71 -6.62
N GLN A 116 40.83 9.04 -6.67
CA GLN A 116 42.05 9.80 -6.94
C GLN A 116 43.11 9.58 -5.87
N ASN A 117 42.72 9.59 -4.58
CA ASN A 117 43.65 9.31 -3.49
C ASN A 117 44.24 7.89 -3.61
N ARG A 118 43.41 6.89 -3.92
CA ARG A 118 43.88 5.51 -4.13
C ARG A 118 44.84 5.40 -5.33
N ALA A 119 44.51 5.99 -6.47
CA ALA A 119 45.40 6.01 -7.63
C ALA A 119 46.73 6.71 -7.30
N ALA A 120 46.68 7.83 -6.58
CA ALA A 120 47.87 8.54 -6.12
C ALA A 120 48.73 7.70 -5.17
N GLN A 121 48.14 6.95 -4.23
CA GLN A 121 48.87 6.04 -3.34
C GLN A 121 49.61 4.94 -4.12
N ILE A 122 48.97 4.37 -5.16
CA ILE A 122 49.61 3.36 -6.02
C ILE A 122 50.76 4.00 -6.81
N ASN A 123 50.54 5.16 -7.44
CA ASN A 123 51.57 5.87 -8.19
C ASN A 123 52.75 6.30 -7.31
N GLN A 124 52.49 6.73 -6.08
CA GLN A 124 53.52 7.06 -5.11
C GLN A 124 54.35 5.82 -4.75
N PHE A 125 53.70 4.67 -4.56
CA PHE A 125 54.42 3.41 -4.33
C PHE A 125 55.26 2.97 -5.53
N ILE A 126 54.78 3.16 -6.76
CA ILE A 126 55.54 2.86 -7.99
C ILE A 126 56.80 3.73 -8.06
N GLN A 127 56.66 5.04 -7.84
CA GLN A 127 57.72 6.03 -8.00
C GLN A 127 58.72 6.06 -6.83
N SER A 128 58.28 5.72 -5.61
CA SER A 128 59.10 5.82 -4.39
C SER A 128 59.50 4.43 -3.88
N PRO A 129 60.81 4.11 -3.79
CA PRO A 129 61.28 2.82 -3.25
C PRO A 129 61.21 2.73 -1.71
N ALA A 130 60.64 3.73 -1.03
CA ALA A 130 60.65 3.85 0.42
C ALA A 130 59.81 2.79 1.17
N ALA A 131 58.78 2.24 0.52
CA ALA A 131 57.90 1.23 1.12
C ALA A 131 58.17 -0.16 0.52
N ALA A 132 58.37 -1.17 1.38
CA ALA A 132 58.64 -2.55 0.97
C ALA A 132 57.40 -3.28 0.41
N SER A 133 56.20 -2.85 0.81
CA SER A 133 54.92 -3.41 0.34
C SER A 133 53.82 -2.37 0.37
N LEU A 134 52.83 -2.53 -0.51
CA LEU A 134 51.59 -1.75 -0.52
C LEU A 134 50.42 -2.73 -0.49
N ARG A 135 49.48 -2.54 0.45
CA ARG A 135 48.25 -3.32 0.51
C ARG A 135 47.05 -2.40 0.55
N ILE A 136 46.24 -2.45 -0.50
CA ILE A 136 44.97 -1.74 -0.61
C ILE A 136 43.86 -2.75 -0.41
N HIS A 137 43.05 -2.49 0.61
CA HIS A 137 41.89 -3.30 0.96
C HIS A 137 40.61 -2.52 0.67
N GLN A 138 39.67 -3.17 -0.02
CA GLN A 138 38.34 -2.64 -0.23
C GLN A 138 37.32 -3.72 0.11
N ASP A 139 36.58 -3.49 1.19
CA ASP A 139 35.48 -4.34 1.60
C ASP A 139 34.17 -3.67 1.19
N ASP A 140 33.56 -4.16 0.12
CA ASP A 140 32.25 -3.71 -0.36
C ASP A 140 31.13 -4.67 0.08
N ARG A 141 31.44 -5.69 0.87
CA ARG A 141 30.47 -6.70 1.33
C ARG A 141 29.34 -6.07 2.14
N TRP A 142 29.63 -5.03 2.90
CA TRP A 142 28.63 -4.29 3.69
C TRP A 142 27.56 -3.64 2.81
N ILE A 143 27.92 -3.16 1.61
CA ILE A 143 26.97 -2.60 0.64
C ILE A 143 26.05 -3.73 0.18
N GLY A 144 26.62 -4.86 -0.24
CA GLY A 144 25.84 -6.03 -0.61
C GLY A 144 24.86 -6.46 0.49
N LEU A 145 25.32 -6.50 1.75
CA LEU A 145 24.49 -6.87 2.91
C LEU A 145 23.37 -5.86 3.15
N LEU A 146 23.63 -4.56 2.98
CA LEU A 146 22.60 -3.52 3.09
C LEU A 146 21.49 -3.75 2.05
N PHE A 147 21.84 -4.00 0.79
CA PHE A 147 20.87 -4.29 -0.27
C PHE A 147 20.14 -5.61 -0.03
N LEU A 148 20.82 -6.63 0.49
CA LEU A 148 20.21 -7.91 0.87
C LEU A 148 19.13 -7.72 1.94
N VAL A 149 19.44 -6.99 3.02
CA VAL A 149 18.47 -6.73 4.09
C VAL A 149 17.32 -5.85 3.59
N LEU A 150 17.64 -4.77 2.87
CA LEU A 150 16.66 -3.82 2.39
C LEU A 150 15.69 -4.44 1.38
N PHE A 151 16.17 -5.21 0.41
CA PHE A 151 15.32 -5.77 -0.64
C PHE A 151 14.81 -7.18 -0.29
N SER A 152 15.71 -8.08 0.11
CA SER A 152 15.31 -9.45 0.42
C SER A 152 14.65 -9.59 1.78
N GLY A 153 15.13 -8.85 2.79
CA GLY A 153 14.47 -8.82 4.09
C GLY A 153 13.04 -8.27 3.99
N THR A 154 12.84 -7.16 3.28
CA THR A 154 11.49 -6.59 3.11
C THR A 154 10.59 -7.45 2.23
N GLY A 155 11.11 -8.01 1.13
CA GLY A 155 10.37 -8.93 0.26
C GLY A 155 9.89 -10.18 1.01
N LEU A 156 10.76 -10.78 1.83
CA LEU A 156 10.42 -11.91 2.67
C LEU A 156 9.41 -11.52 3.76
N ALA A 157 9.62 -10.39 4.44
CA ALA A 157 8.69 -9.89 5.45
C ALA A 157 7.29 -9.65 4.88
N LEU A 158 7.19 -9.09 3.67
CA LEU A 158 5.91 -8.87 2.98
C LEU A 158 5.18 -10.20 2.75
N MET A 159 5.88 -11.24 2.28
CA MET A 159 5.28 -12.56 2.07
C MET A 159 4.86 -13.24 3.37
N LEU A 160 5.66 -13.11 4.43
CA LEU A 160 5.36 -13.72 5.74
C LEU A 160 4.18 -13.04 6.45
N VAL A 161 4.12 -11.71 6.42
CA VAL A 161 3.14 -10.93 7.18
C VAL A 161 1.83 -10.75 6.42
N VAL A 162 1.91 -10.38 5.13
CA VAL A 162 0.74 -9.99 4.32
C VAL A 162 0.34 -11.08 3.33
N GLY A 163 1.27 -11.97 2.96
CA GLY A 163 1.04 -13.08 2.01
C GLY A 163 0.21 -14.25 2.56
N LYS A 164 -0.74 -14.02 3.47
CA LYS A 164 -1.60 -15.08 4.03
C LYS A 164 -2.76 -15.40 3.08
N VAL A 165 -3.01 -16.68 2.86
CA VAL A 165 -4.22 -17.17 2.18
C VAL A 165 -5.40 -17.05 3.14
N VAL A 166 -6.43 -16.31 2.73
CA VAL A 166 -7.64 -16.14 3.54
C VAL A 166 -8.74 -17.03 2.99
N THR A 167 -9.33 -17.86 3.85
CA THR A 167 -10.49 -18.70 3.54
C THR A 167 -11.63 -18.36 4.49
N CYS A 168 -12.79 -18.02 3.95
CA CYS A 168 -14.02 -17.82 4.71
C CYS A 168 -15.00 -18.92 4.31
N ASP A 169 -15.36 -19.78 5.25
CA ASP A 169 -16.35 -20.82 5.03
C ASP A 169 -17.61 -20.53 5.84
N PHE A 170 -18.71 -20.26 5.14
CA PHE A 170 -20.01 -20.02 5.74
C PHE A 170 -20.82 -21.31 5.65
N ASP A 171 -21.16 -21.90 6.79
CA ASP A 171 -21.91 -23.15 6.89
C ASP A 171 -23.23 -22.93 7.65
N LYS A 172 -24.35 -23.00 6.93
CA LYS A 172 -25.70 -22.88 7.50
C LYS A 172 -26.13 -24.11 8.29
N SER A 173 -25.59 -25.29 7.97
CA SER A 173 -25.94 -26.53 8.68
C SER A 173 -25.35 -26.54 10.09
N MET A 174 -24.12 -26.06 10.23
CA MET A 174 -23.49 -25.86 11.54
C MET A 174 -23.87 -24.52 12.18
N GLY A 175 -24.34 -23.55 11.40
CA GLY A 175 -24.66 -22.20 11.86
C GLY A 175 -23.43 -21.35 12.15
N GLN A 176 -22.30 -21.63 11.49
CA GLN A 176 -20.98 -21.04 11.80
C GLN A 176 -20.27 -20.50 10.55
N LEU A 177 -19.55 -19.40 10.74
CA LEU A 177 -18.52 -18.89 9.85
C LEU A 177 -17.17 -19.33 10.39
N THR A 178 -16.42 -20.08 9.59
CA THR A 178 -15.02 -20.41 9.86
C THR A 178 -14.12 -19.50 9.03
N PHE A 179 -13.35 -18.66 9.71
CA PHE A 179 -12.42 -17.72 9.09
C PHE A 179 -10.98 -18.18 9.34
N THR A 180 -10.29 -18.60 8.28
CA THR A 180 -8.94 -19.14 8.36
C THR A 180 -7.94 -18.28 7.58
N LYS A 181 -6.90 -17.82 8.27
CA LYS A 181 -5.72 -17.15 7.70
C LYS A 181 -4.54 -18.09 7.73
N ARG A 182 -4.09 -18.58 6.57
CA ARG A 182 -2.95 -19.50 6.45
C ARG A 182 -1.75 -18.80 5.83
N GLY A 183 -0.68 -18.63 6.61
CA GLY A 183 0.62 -18.14 6.13
C GLY A 183 1.66 -19.25 6.08
N LEU A 184 2.92 -18.85 5.88
CA LEU A 184 4.07 -19.78 5.89
C LEU A 184 4.42 -20.25 7.31
N LEU A 185 4.13 -19.45 8.34
CA LEU A 185 4.45 -19.74 9.75
C LEU A 185 3.31 -20.45 10.51
N GLY A 186 2.19 -20.75 9.86
CA GLY A 186 1.05 -21.41 10.49
C GLY A 186 -0.31 -20.95 9.96
N ALA A 187 -1.36 -21.49 10.57
CA ALA A 187 -2.74 -21.13 10.29
C ALA A 187 -3.43 -20.63 11.56
N GLU A 188 -4.16 -19.53 11.44
CA GLU A 188 -5.04 -18.98 12.46
C GLU A 188 -6.47 -19.20 12.00
N THR A 189 -7.28 -19.87 12.82
CA THR A 189 -8.69 -20.14 12.53
C THR A 189 -9.55 -19.56 13.64
N VAL A 190 -10.49 -18.72 13.26
CA VAL A 190 -11.48 -18.11 14.17
C VAL A 190 -12.87 -18.49 13.70
N GLN A 191 -13.71 -18.92 14.64
CA GLN A 191 -15.09 -19.30 14.36
C GLN A 191 -16.04 -18.24 14.92
N HIS A 192 -17.05 -17.88 14.13
CA HIS A 192 -18.10 -16.94 14.53
C HIS A 192 -19.48 -17.53 14.20
N PRO A 193 -20.49 -17.42 15.09
CA PRO A 193 -21.85 -17.84 14.76
C PRO A 193 -22.44 -17.01 13.61
N LEU A 194 -23.09 -17.65 12.63
CA LEU A 194 -23.65 -16.95 11.47
C LEU A 194 -24.72 -15.92 11.86
N HIS A 195 -25.50 -16.21 12.91
CA HIS A 195 -26.56 -15.32 13.39
C HIS A 195 -26.02 -14.04 14.05
N HIS A 196 -24.71 -13.94 14.31
CA HIS A 196 -24.07 -12.70 14.74
C HIS A 196 -23.77 -11.75 13.57
N LEU A 197 -23.80 -12.22 12.32
CA LEU A 197 -23.53 -11.40 11.15
C LEU A 197 -24.79 -10.61 10.78
N VAL A 198 -24.70 -9.29 10.76
CA VAL A 198 -25.82 -8.38 10.46
C VAL A 198 -25.63 -7.59 9.18
N SER A 199 -24.39 -7.40 8.73
CA SER A 199 -24.10 -6.65 7.52
C SER A 199 -22.83 -7.12 6.85
N VAL A 200 -22.71 -6.78 5.56
CA VAL A 200 -21.49 -6.92 4.78
C VAL A 200 -21.23 -5.55 4.19
N THR A 201 -20.09 -4.94 4.49
CA THR A 201 -19.76 -3.57 4.09
C THR A 201 -18.48 -3.53 3.28
N LEU A 202 -18.43 -2.59 2.34
CA LEU A 202 -17.21 -2.28 1.61
C LEU A 202 -16.56 -1.03 2.21
N GLN A 203 -15.52 -1.21 3.01
CA GLN A 203 -14.79 -0.11 3.61
C GLN A 203 -13.87 0.53 2.58
N ARG A 204 -13.87 1.86 2.50
CA ARG A 204 -13.02 2.65 1.61
C ARG A 204 -11.89 3.32 2.38
N SER A 205 -10.72 3.37 1.76
CA SER A 205 -9.59 4.21 2.18
C SER A 205 -9.17 5.08 1.00
N SER A 206 -9.08 6.39 1.23
CA SER A 206 -8.72 7.38 0.21
C SER A 206 -7.25 7.76 0.39
N GLY A 207 -6.45 7.60 -0.67
CA GLY A 207 -5.05 8.01 -0.67
C GLY A 207 -4.89 9.51 -0.86
N SER A 208 -3.71 10.02 -0.49
CA SER A 208 -3.32 11.43 -0.63
C SER A 208 -3.34 11.96 -2.07
N LYS A 209 -3.31 11.07 -3.07
CA LYS A 209 -3.40 11.39 -4.50
C LYS A 209 -4.81 11.19 -5.10
N GLY A 210 -5.85 11.07 -4.29
CA GLY A 210 -7.26 10.95 -4.74
C GLY A 210 -7.69 9.55 -5.21
N GLY A 211 -6.79 8.57 -5.23
CA GLY A 211 -7.12 7.17 -5.52
C GLY A 211 -7.83 6.47 -4.35
N ASN A 212 -8.80 5.61 -4.65
CA ASN A 212 -9.57 4.87 -3.65
C ASN A 212 -9.19 3.39 -3.62
N THR A 213 -9.01 2.88 -2.40
CA THR A 213 -8.80 1.46 -2.12
C THR A 213 -9.92 0.93 -1.24
N TYR A 214 -10.18 -0.37 -1.31
CA TYR A 214 -11.36 -0.98 -0.71
C TYR A 214 -10.99 -2.27 0.01
N ARG A 215 -11.74 -2.61 1.08
CA ARG A 215 -11.69 -3.93 1.71
C ARG A 215 -13.09 -4.36 2.15
N LEU A 216 -13.33 -5.67 2.17
CA LEU A 216 -14.59 -6.23 2.67
C LEU A 216 -14.52 -6.42 4.18
N ALA A 217 -15.59 -6.06 4.87
CA ALA A 217 -15.75 -6.31 6.29
C ALA A 217 -17.16 -6.82 6.60
N LEU A 218 -17.25 -7.77 7.53
CA LEU A 218 -18.52 -8.27 8.05
C LEU A 218 -18.87 -7.51 9.32
N GLY A 219 -20.09 -6.98 9.42
CA GLY A 219 -20.60 -6.35 10.64
C GLY A 219 -21.21 -7.38 11.58
N LEU A 220 -20.86 -7.31 12.85
CA LEU A 220 -21.36 -8.17 13.92
C LEU A 220 -22.48 -7.45 14.70
N LYS A 221 -23.39 -8.22 15.34
CA LYS A 221 -24.44 -7.70 16.24
C LYS A 221 -23.89 -6.84 17.37
N THR A 222 -22.64 -7.06 17.77
CA THR A 222 -21.92 -6.30 18.80
C THR A 222 -21.53 -4.90 18.35
N GLY A 223 -21.69 -4.55 17.07
CA GLY A 223 -21.21 -3.31 16.47
C GLY A 223 -19.76 -3.37 15.97
N GLU A 224 -19.04 -4.45 16.26
CA GLU A 224 -17.69 -4.68 15.76
C GLU A 224 -17.70 -5.07 14.27
N THR A 225 -16.58 -4.81 13.58
CA THR A 225 -16.41 -5.22 12.18
C THR A 225 -15.26 -6.22 12.06
N LEU A 226 -15.52 -7.32 11.38
CA LEU A 226 -14.53 -8.35 11.05
C LEU A 226 -14.04 -8.14 9.61
N PRO A 227 -12.88 -7.50 9.40
CA PRO A 227 -12.34 -7.32 8.05
C PRO A 227 -11.85 -8.65 7.49
N LEU A 228 -12.24 -8.96 6.24
CA LEU A 228 -11.81 -10.17 5.55
C LEU A 228 -10.32 -10.11 5.18
N THR A 229 -9.78 -8.91 4.97
CA THR A 229 -8.35 -8.67 4.70
C THR A 229 -7.82 -7.57 5.61
N SER A 230 -6.55 -7.67 6.02
CA SER A 230 -5.89 -6.63 6.81
C SER A 230 -5.60 -5.37 6.00
N TYR A 231 -5.39 -5.53 4.68
CA TYR A 231 -5.03 -4.47 3.76
C TYR A 231 -6.22 -4.06 2.88
N TYR A 232 -6.14 -2.84 2.34
CA TYR A 232 -7.03 -2.32 1.30
C TYR A 232 -6.34 -2.48 -0.05
N ASP A 233 -7.11 -2.80 -1.08
CA ASP A 233 -6.63 -2.94 -2.46
C ASP A 233 -7.64 -2.38 -3.46
N SER A 234 -7.21 -2.25 -4.72
CA SER A 234 -8.08 -1.82 -5.81
C SER A 234 -9.10 -2.91 -6.20
N GLY A 235 -9.98 -2.63 -7.16
CA GLY A 235 -10.98 -3.60 -7.63
C GLY A 235 -12.28 -3.61 -6.83
N LYS A 236 -12.93 -2.44 -6.75
CA LYS A 236 -14.27 -2.24 -6.15
C LYS A 236 -15.29 -3.27 -6.67
N ARG A 237 -15.41 -3.40 -7.99
CA ARG A 237 -16.42 -4.23 -8.66
C ARG A 237 -16.39 -5.71 -8.24
N ASP A 238 -15.21 -6.31 -8.12
CA ASP A 238 -15.09 -7.72 -7.73
C ASP A 238 -15.39 -7.94 -6.24
N LYS A 239 -15.07 -6.95 -5.41
CA LYS A 239 -15.41 -6.95 -3.99
C LYS A 239 -16.91 -6.80 -3.78
N GLU A 240 -17.57 -5.94 -4.56
CA GLU A 240 -19.03 -5.80 -4.54
C GLU A 240 -19.74 -7.08 -4.99
N LYS A 241 -19.27 -7.72 -6.06
CA LYS A 241 -19.78 -9.04 -6.47
C LYS A 241 -19.67 -10.06 -5.33
N THR A 242 -18.51 -10.09 -4.65
CA THR A 242 -18.29 -10.98 -3.50
C THR A 242 -19.20 -10.62 -2.33
N ALA A 243 -19.36 -9.33 -2.01
CA ALA A 243 -20.26 -8.86 -0.97
C ALA A 243 -21.71 -9.28 -1.24
N ASN A 244 -22.16 -9.11 -2.48
CA ASN A 244 -23.51 -9.48 -2.90
C ASN A 244 -23.72 -10.99 -2.83
N ALA A 245 -22.71 -11.80 -3.17
CA ALA A 245 -22.77 -13.25 -3.00
C ALA A 245 -22.92 -13.65 -1.51
N ILE A 246 -22.20 -13.00 -0.60
CA ILE A 246 -22.33 -13.23 0.84
C ILE A 246 -23.72 -12.79 1.34
N ARG A 247 -24.17 -11.58 0.97
CA ARG A 247 -25.49 -11.04 1.36
C ARG A 247 -26.62 -11.96 0.91
N SER A 248 -26.59 -12.37 -0.36
CA SER A 248 -27.56 -13.30 -0.94
C SER A 248 -27.54 -14.66 -0.23
N PHE A 249 -26.36 -15.20 0.07
CA PHE A 249 -26.24 -16.45 0.80
C PHE A 249 -26.79 -16.37 2.22
N LEU A 250 -26.52 -15.29 2.95
CA LEU A 250 -26.96 -15.11 4.34
C LEU A 250 -28.40 -14.61 4.47
N GLY A 251 -29.08 -14.29 3.36
CA GLY A 251 -30.41 -13.67 3.40
C GLY A 251 -30.40 -12.27 4.03
N LEU A 252 -29.24 -11.61 4.03
CA LEU A 252 -29.13 -10.24 4.49
C LEU A 252 -29.71 -9.34 3.40
N SER A 253 -30.65 -8.47 3.77
CA SER A 253 -31.01 -7.35 2.90
C SER A 253 -29.72 -6.61 2.56
N ALA A 254 -29.59 -6.15 1.31
CA ALA A 254 -28.46 -5.30 0.97
C ALA A 254 -28.47 -4.15 1.98
N SER A 255 -27.51 -4.12 2.89
CA SER A 255 -27.21 -2.90 3.61
C SER A 255 -26.92 -1.92 2.49
N ARG A 256 -27.88 -1.02 2.24
CA ARG A 256 -27.82 -0.01 1.21
C ARG A 256 -26.62 0.85 1.59
N ASP A 257 -25.44 0.47 1.10
CA ASP A 257 -24.25 1.28 1.16
C ASP A 257 -24.67 2.59 0.48
N TRP A 258 -24.74 3.68 1.24
CA TRP A 258 -25.37 4.97 0.90
C TRP A 258 -24.73 5.73 -0.27
N HIS A 259 -24.21 5.07 -1.30
CA HIS A 259 -23.51 5.70 -2.42
C HIS A 259 -23.94 5.21 -3.82
N GLU A 260 -25.06 4.50 -3.93
CA GLU A 260 -25.77 4.34 -5.21
C GLU A 260 -27.26 4.67 -5.07
N ASP A 261 -27.59 5.84 -4.48
CA ASP A 261 -28.66 6.60 -5.10
C ASP A 261 -28.05 7.25 -6.36
N PRO A 262 -28.70 7.16 -7.53
CA PRO A 262 -28.33 7.99 -8.66
C PRO A 262 -28.31 9.44 -8.17
N MET A 263 -27.33 10.22 -8.66
CA MET A 263 -27.20 11.67 -8.46
C MET A 263 -28.50 12.31 -7.98
N MET A 264 -28.44 13.00 -6.83
CA MET A 264 -29.36 14.05 -6.39
C MET A 264 -30.34 14.42 -7.51
N THR A 265 -31.64 14.13 -7.34
CA THR A 265 -32.60 14.34 -8.42
C THR A 265 -32.52 15.78 -8.93
N LEU A 266 -32.81 16.05 -10.21
CA LEU A 266 -32.79 17.42 -10.76
C LEU A 266 -33.57 18.42 -9.87
N ALA A 267 -34.66 17.96 -9.25
CA ALA A 267 -35.43 18.71 -8.27
C ALA A 267 -34.63 19.02 -6.98
N GLN A 268 -33.90 18.04 -6.44
CA GLN A 268 -33.02 18.24 -5.29
C GLN A 268 -31.84 19.17 -5.61
N VAL A 269 -31.20 19.03 -6.78
CA VAL A 269 -30.12 19.93 -7.23
C VAL A 269 -30.64 21.35 -7.37
N GLY A 270 -31.81 21.53 -7.97
CA GLY A 270 -32.47 22.82 -8.10
C GLY A 270 -32.77 23.47 -6.75
N ASN A 271 -33.25 22.69 -5.78
CA ASN A 271 -33.50 23.18 -4.42
C ASN A 271 -32.22 23.61 -3.70
N VAL A 272 -31.15 22.80 -3.75
CA VAL A 272 -29.86 23.17 -3.15
C VAL A 272 -29.29 24.43 -3.82
N MET A 273 -29.41 24.55 -5.14
CA MET A 273 -28.95 25.73 -5.86
C MET A 273 -29.74 26.98 -5.47
N ASN A 274 -31.07 26.88 -5.36
CA ASN A 274 -31.91 27.97 -4.86
C ASN A 274 -31.58 28.37 -3.41
N LEU A 275 -31.07 27.45 -2.61
CA LEU A 275 -30.64 27.76 -1.24
C LEU A 275 -29.26 28.43 -1.17
N VAL A 276 -28.30 27.97 -1.97
CA VAL A 276 -26.90 28.43 -1.93
C VAL A 276 -26.68 29.71 -2.72
N VAL A 277 -27.23 29.80 -3.93
CA VAL A 277 -27.04 30.95 -4.84
C VAL A 277 -28.32 31.78 -5.02
N GLY A 278 -29.45 31.32 -4.48
CA GLY A 278 -30.69 32.09 -4.51
C GLY A 278 -30.72 33.23 -3.48
N GLY A 279 -31.23 34.38 -3.92
CA GLY A 279 -31.57 35.47 -3.03
C GLY A 279 -32.62 35.07 -1.99
N LYS A 280 -32.89 35.94 -1.00
CA LYS A 280 -33.82 35.67 0.11
C LYS A 280 -35.19 35.14 -0.34
N GLY A 281 -35.73 35.66 -1.45
CA GLY A 281 -37.01 35.20 -2.03
C GLY A 281 -37.01 33.73 -2.44
N LYS A 282 -35.99 33.27 -3.17
CA LYS A 282 -35.84 31.87 -3.62
C LYS A 282 -35.61 30.90 -2.46
N ARG A 283 -34.93 31.36 -1.41
CA ARG A 283 -34.78 30.60 -0.16
C ARG A 283 -36.12 30.38 0.53
N GLN A 284 -36.94 31.43 0.63
CA GLN A 284 -38.27 31.34 1.25
C GLN A 284 -39.23 30.46 0.44
N GLU A 285 -39.17 30.58 -0.89
CA GLU A 285 -39.92 29.71 -1.81
C GLU A 285 -39.55 28.23 -1.64
N THR A 286 -38.25 27.93 -1.48
CA THR A 286 -37.78 26.56 -1.27
C THR A 286 -38.28 25.99 0.06
N ILE A 287 -38.30 26.79 1.13
CA ILE A 287 -38.86 26.41 2.43
C ILE A 287 -40.36 26.09 2.30
N ALA A 288 -41.13 26.97 1.65
CA ALA A 288 -42.56 26.75 1.42
C ALA A 288 -42.84 25.50 0.58
N ASN A 289 -42.02 25.25 -0.45
CA ASN A 289 -42.13 24.05 -1.28
C ASN A 289 -41.85 22.77 -0.47
N CYS A 290 -40.81 22.77 0.37
CA CYS A 290 -40.50 21.63 1.25
C CYS A 290 -41.64 21.37 2.24
N GLN A 291 -42.23 22.42 2.83
CA GLN A 291 -43.38 22.28 3.72
C GLN A 291 -44.60 21.68 3.01
N ASN A 292 -44.85 22.07 1.75
CA ASN A 292 -45.92 21.48 0.95
C ASN A 292 -45.64 20.01 0.62
N GLN A 293 -44.39 19.66 0.30
CA GLN A 293 -44.00 18.26 0.06
C GLN A 293 -44.18 17.40 1.31
N ILE A 294 -43.86 17.92 2.50
CA ILE A 294 -44.09 17.22 3.77
C ILE A 294 -45.59 17.05 4.05
N ARG A 295 -46.44 17.99 3.63
CA ARG A 295 -47.91 17.84 3.74
C ARG A 295 -48.46 16.74 2.83
N GLN A 296 -47.86 16.56 1.65
CA GLN A 296 -48.28 15.56 0.66
C GLN A 296 -47.74 14.16 0.99
N ASP A 297 -46.47 14.06 1.37
CA ASP A 297 -45.83 12.84 1.86
C ASP A 297 -45.25 13.11 3.26
N PRO A 298 -45.97 12.70 4.32
CA PRO A 298 -45.56 12.87 5.71
C PRO A 298 -44.22 12.21 6.07
N CYS A 299 -43.69 11.32 5.23
CA CYS A 299 -42.39 10.70 5.39
C CYS A 299 -41.48 10.97 4.16
N ASN A 300 -41.51 12.19 3.62
CA ASN A 300 -40.58 12.62 2.58
C ASN A 300 -39.22 13.06 3.18
N ALA A 301 -38.27 12.12 3.27
CA ALA A 301 -36.96 12.38 3.87
C ALA A 301 -36.16 13.50 3.18
N ASP A 302 -36.33 13.67 1.85
CA ASP A 302 -35.60 14.69 1.09
C ASP A 302 -36.12 16.11 1.38
N ALA A 303 -37.44 16.25 1.54
CA ALA A 303 -38.06 17.51 1.91
C ALA A 303 -37.65 17.94 3.33
N TYR A 304 -37.62 17.00 4.28
CA TYR A 304 -37.12 17.24 5.63
C TYR A 304 -35.64 17.65 5.65
N TYR A 305 -34.78 16.95 4.89
CA TYR A 305 -33.35 17.27 4.78
C TYR A 305 -33.12 18.67 4.19
N THR A 306 -33.81 18.98 3.08
CA THR A 306 -33.67 20.27 2.38
C THR A 306 -34.17 21.44 3.24
N LEU A 307 -35.29 21.24 3.97
CA LEU A 307 -35.81 22.22 4.92
C LEU A 307 -34.84 22.47 6.08
N ALA A 308 -34.29 21.42 6.67
CA ALA A 308 -33.30 21.54 7.73
C ALA A 308 -32.04 22.27 7.26
N MET A 309 -31.54 21.97 6.06
CA MET A 309 -30.41 22.65 5.46
C MET A 309 -30.68 24.16 5.26
N ALA A 310 -31.89 24.51 4.82
CA ALA A 310 -32.32 25.91 4.66
C ALA A 310 -32.31 26.66 6.01
N LEU A 311 -32.84 26.04 7.07
CA LEU A 311 -32.87 26.60 8.42
C LEU A 311 -31.46 26.76 9.02
N VAL A 312 -30.58 25.77 8.81
CA VAL A 312 -29.16 25.87 9.22
C VAL A 312 -28.47 27.05 8.54
N MET A 313 -28.72 27.27 7.25
CA MET A 313 -28.18 28.43 6.52
C MET A 313 -28.76 29.78 6.97
N GLN A 314 -29.94 29.79 7.58
CA GLN A 314 -30.53 30.98 8.22
C GLN A 314 -30.03 31.19 9.66
N GLY A 315 -29.23 30.26 10.20
CA GLY A 315 -28.76 30.30 11.59
C GLY A 315 -29.74 29.69 12.59
N GLU A 316 -30.87 29.16 12.14
CA GLU A 316 -31.96 28.62 12.95
C GLU A 316 -31.74 27.14 13.26
N LYS A 317 -30.59 26.82 13.87
CA LYS A 317 -30.15 25.44 14.14
C LYS A 317 -31.14 24.64 15.00
N GLU A 318 -31.74 25.26 16.02
CA GLU A 318 -32.73 24.59 16.87
C GLU A 318 -33.99 24.21 16.09
N GLN A 319 -34.46 25.06 15.19
CA GLN A 319 -35.61 24.74 14.35
C GLN A 319 -35.27 23.63 13.36
N ALA A 320 -34.07 23.65 12.78
CA ALA A 320 -33.60 22.58 11.89
C ALA A 320 -33.58 21.22 12.61
N ARG A 321 -33.17 21.21 13.87
CA ARG A 321 -33.17 20.01 14.71
C ARG A 321 -34.58 19.49 14.95
N GLN A 322 -35.49 20.36 15.40
CA GLN A 322 -36.89 19.99 15.63
C GLN A 322 -37.56 19.43 14.38
N VAL A 323 -37.28 20.02 13.21
CA VAL A 323 -37.81 19.55 11.91
C VAL A 323 -37.34 18.12 11.61
N LEU A 324 -36.06 17.81 11.81
CA LEU A 324 -35.51 16.48 11.56
C LEU A 324 -36.01 15.44 12.57
N GLU A 325 -36.09 15.78 13.86
CA GLU A 325 -36.64 14.91 14.92
C GLU A 325 -38.13 14.60 14.69
N ALA A 326 -38.91 15.60 14.26
CA ALA A 326 -40.31 15.41 13.90
C ALA A 326 -40.48 14.50 12.69
N GLY A 327 -39.66 14.69 11.64
CA GLY A 327 -39.65 13.83 10.46
C GLY A 327 -39.24 12.40 10.78
N GLN A 328 -38.22 12.23 11.63
CA GLN A 328 -37.77 10.92 12.10
C GLN A 328 -38.91 10.18 12.81
N THR A 329 -39.56 10.83 13.78
CA THR A 329 -40.68 10.25 14.54
C THR A 329 -41.82 9.83 13.63
N ARG A 330 -42.17 10.69 12.66
CA ARG A 330 -43.25 10.43 11.71
C ARG A 330 -42.93 9.30 10.74
N CYS A 331 -41.69 9.20 10.28
CA CYS A 331 -41.23 8.07 9.46
C CYS A 331 -41.20 6.75 10.25
N MET A 332 -40.82 6.78 11.54
CA MET A 332 -40.88 5.60 12.40
C MET A 332 -42.33 5.11 12.59
N GLN A 333 -43.28 6.02 12.77
CA GLN A 333 -44.71 5.69 12.88
C GLN A 333 -45.28 5.09 11.59
N ASN A 334 -44.80 5.53 10.43
CA ASN A 334 -45.17 4.97 9.13
C ASN A 334 -44.47 3.64 8.77
N GLY A 335 -43.60 3.12 9.64
CA GLY A 335 -42.85 1.88 9.39
C GLY A 335 -41.64 2.03 8.46
N ASP A 336 -41.34 3.24 7.99
CA ASP A 336 -40.23 3.56 7.09
C ASP A 336 -38.92 3.78 7.89
N GLN A 337 -38.40 2.71 8.50
CA GLN A 337 -37.19 2.77 9.35
C GLN A 337 -35.95 3.32 8.62
N GLU A 338 -35.84 3.05 7.31
CA GLU A 338 -34.73 3.53 6.48
C GLU A 338 -34.71 5.06 6.38
N LYS A 339 -35.88 5.67 6.13
CA LYS A 339 -36.02 7.13 6.02
C LYS A 339 -35.83 7.82 7.37
N ALA A 340 -36.31 7.20 8.46
CA ALA A 340 -36.06 7.69 9.81
C ALA A 340 -34.56 7.71 10.16
N LEU A 341 -33.83 6.65 9.80
CA LEU A 341 -32.38 6.58 10.01
C LEU A 341 -31.64 7.67 9.22
N ARG A 342 -32.05 7.93 7.98
CA ARG A 342 -31.47 9.00 7.14
C ARG A 342 -31.62 10.39 7.78
N LEU A 343 -32.78 10.69 8.36
CA LEU A 343 -33.02 11.95 9.06
C LEU A 343 -32.18 12.08 10.34
N ASN A 344 -32.01 10.98 11.09
CA ASN A 344 -31.13 10.96 12.26
C ASN A 344 -29.66 11.22 11.90
N GLN A 345 -29.19 10.67 10.78
CA GLN A 345 -27.84 10.95 10.28
C GLN A 345 -27.67 12.42 9.89
N ALA A 346 -28.69 13.04 9.31
CA ALA A 346 -28.67 14.46 8.94
C ALA A 346 -28.49 15.38 10.17
N ILE A 347 -29.09 15.04 11.31
CA ILE A 347 -28.87 15.76 12.59
C ILE A 347 -27.37 15.76 12.95
N GLY A 348 -26.71 14.61 12.80
CA GLY A 348 -25.27 14.48 13.00
C GLY A 348 -24.44 15.27 11.99
N GLN A 349 -24.81 15.22 10.70
CA GLN A 349 -24.10 15.92 9.61
C GLN A 349 -24.13 17.44 9.76
N PHE A 350 -25.28 18.00 10.16
CA PHE A 350 -25.43 19.44 10.38
C PHE A 350 -24.91 19.93 11.73
N GLY A 351 -24.37 19.02 12.56
CA GLY A 351 -23.84 19.37 13.88
C GLY A 351 -24.92 19.88 14.84
N LEU A 352 -26.14 19.37 14.71
CA LEU A 352 -27.32 19.79 15.50
C LEU A 352 -27.46 18.99 16.81
N LYS A 353 -26.33 18.70 17.45
CA LYS A 353 -26.32 17.97 18.74
C LYS A 353 -26.71 18.91 19.88
N VAL A 354 -27.32 18.33 20.92
CA VAL A 354 -27.72 19.01 22.17
C VAL A 354 -26.52 19.64 22.86
#